data_AF-A0A4C1W5P5-F1
#
_entry.id   AF-A0A4C1W5P5-F1
#
_cell.length_a   1.000
_cell.length_b   1.000
_cell.length_c   1.000
_cell.angle_alpha   90.00
_cell.angle_beta   90.00
_cell.angle_gamma   90.00
#
_symmetry.space_group_name_H-M   'P 1'
#
loop_
_entity.id
_entity.type
_entity.pdbx_description
1 polymer ?
#
loop_
_entity_poly.entity_id
_entity_poly.type
_entity_poly.pdbx_seq_one_letter_code
_entity_poly.pdbx_strand_id
1 'polypeptide(L)'
;MEPITTRRYNTNKADWTEFCLQLRNTLQKYGIAEKVERTKRPEDLEANSREYIAAIQEVCEEIFPKIGQRKTKANPPWWTAELSALKKDVLRKKRRIRNAAPREKGRNRRLPYGQDDIHSESRNSTDRKLERVLHDQDKESMWDKVYRVIRNKKVDCQTHC
;
A
#
# COMPACT_ATOMS: atom_id res chain seq x y z
N MET A 1 20.64 -2.52 3.46
CA MET A 1 19.68 -2.32 2.35
C MET A 1 19.40 -0.83 2.25
N GLU A 2 19.68 -0.22 1.12
CA GLU A 2 19.48 1.22 0.91
C GLU A 2 17.98 1.55 0.78
N PRO A 3 17.55 2.74 1.25
CA PRO A 3 16.18 3.21 1.06
C PRO A 3 15.89 3.42 -0.43
N ILE A 4 14.74 2.91 -0.89
CA ILE A 4 14.26 3.03 -2.28
C ILE A 4 13.99 4.49 -2.69
N THR A 5 13.96 5.42 -1.72
CA THR A 5 13.58 6.82 -1.91
C THR A 5 14.54 7.73 -1.17
N THR A 6 14.76 8.93 -1.70
CA THR A 6 15.51 10.01 -1.03
C THR A 6 14.79 10.62 0.18
N ARG A 7 13.49 10.34 0.35
CA ARG A 7 12.71 10.77 1.52
C ARG A 7 12.93 9.81 2.70
N ARG A 8 13.24 10.37 3.87
CA ARG A 8 13.44 9.62 5.13
C ARG A 8 12.15 9.45 5.94
N TYR A 9 11.32 10.50 6.00
CA TYR A 9 10.12 10.56 6.85
C TYR A 9 8.83 10.49 6.04
N ASN A 10 7.80 9.88 6.63
CA ASN A 10 6.49 9.80 6.01
C ASN A 10 5.64 11.03 6.37
N THR A 11 5.78 12.08 5.57
CA THR A 11 5.09 13.37 5.75
C THR A 11 3.56 13.29 5.62
N ASN A 12 3.03 12.20 5.03
CA ASN A 12 1.58 12.04 4.91
C ASN A 12 0.91 11.63 6.23
N LYS A 13 1.69 11.10 7.18
CA LYS A 13 1.24 10.72 8.51
C LYS A 13 1.80 11.65 9.60
N ALA A 14 2.37 12.77 9.19
CA ALA A 14 2.95 13.75 10.08
C ALA A 14 1.85 14.53 10.81
N ASP A 15 1.95 14.62 12.13
CA ASP A 15 1.23 15.62 12.90
C ASP A 15 2.03 16.94 12.89
N TRP A 16 1.61 17.86 12.04
CA TRP A 16 2.25 19.16 11.91
C TRP A 16 2.02 20.07 13.11
N THR A 17 0.94 19.85 13.88
CA THR A 17 0.64 20.66 15.06
C THR A 17 1.58 20.30 16.21
N GLU A 18 1.79 19.00 16.44
CA GLU A 18 2.76 18.49 17.40
C GLU A 18 4.18 18.88 17.01
N PHE A 19 4.53 18.78 15.72
CA PHE A 19 5.82 19.22 15.20
C PHE A 19 6.10 20.70 15.50
N CYS A 20 5.16 21.59 15.20
CA CYS A 20 5.33 23.02 15.45
C CYS A 20 5.52 23.31 16.95
N LEU A 21 4.79 22.61 17.82
CA LEU A 21 4.88 22.78 19.27
C LEU A 21 6.23 22.29 19.81
N GLN A 22 6.65 21.08 19.45
CA GLN A 22 7.93 20.54 19.88
C GLN A 22 9.11 21.33 19.32
N LEU A 23 9.07 21.72 18.03
CA LEU A 23 10.13 22.55 17.44
C LEU A 23 10.28 23.86 18.20
N ARG A 24 9.17 24.53 18.54
CA ARG A 24 9.23 25.77 19.32
C ARG A 24 9.89 25.55 20.69
N ASN A 25 9.53 24.48 21.39
CA ASN A 25 10.09 24.14 22.69
C ASN A 25 11.59 23.83 22.58
N THR A 26 12.00 23.08 21.56
CA THR A 26 13.40 22.71 21.31
C THR A 26 14.24 23.94 20.94
N LEU A 27 13.72 24.83 20.10
CA LEU A 27 14.39 26.10 19.76
C LEU A 27 14.55 27.02 20.97
N GLN A 28 13.53 27.08 21.85
CA GLN A 28 13.62 27.82 23.11
C GLN A 28 14.64 27.19 24.07
N LYS A 29 14.63 25.85 24.22
CA LYS A 29 15.58 25.11 25.05
C LYS A 29 17.03 25.36 24.65
N TYR A 30 17.31 25.41 23.34
CA TYR A 30 18.65 25.68 22.83
C TYR A 30 18.99 27.18 22.75
N GLY A 31 18.03 28.08 23.04
CA GLY A 31 18.24 29.52 23.00
C GLY A 31 18.68 30.05 21.63
N ILE A 32 18.33 29.36 20.55
CA ILE A 32 18.90 29.63 19.22
C ILE A 32 18.58 31.05 18.74
N ALA A 33 17.37 31.56 19.04
CA ALA A 33 17.00 32.93 18.70
C ALA A 33 17.93 33.97 19.35
N GLU A 34 18.24 33.80 20.64
CA GLU A 34 19.11 34.69 21.39
C GLU A 34 20.57 34.61 20.92
N LYS A 35 21.04 33.42 20.53
CA LYS A 35 22.36 33.22 19.93
C LYS A 35 22.48 33.96 18.59
N VAL A 36 21.46 33.88 17.74
CA VAL A 36 21.43 34.56 16.45
C VAL A 36 21.46 36.08 16.63
N GLU A 37 20.70 36.65 17.56
CA GLU A 37 20.71 38.09 17.84
C GLU A 37 22.07 38.61 18.36
N ARG A 38 22.78 37.79 19.14
CA ARG A 38 24.11 38.15 19.68
C ARG A 38 25.26 38.00 18.67
N THR A 39 24.99 37.38 17.52
CA THR A 39 26.02 37.03 16.55
C THR A 39 26.54 38.26 15.82
N LYS A 40 27.87 38.45 15.83
CA LYS A 40 28.55 39.56 15.14
C LYS A 40 29.47 39.10 14.01
N ARG A 41 29.84 37.82 13.97
CA ARG A 41 30.76 37.23 13.01
C ARG A 41 30.05 36.22 12.11
N PRO A 42 30.46 36.08 10.84
CA PRO A 42 29.82 35.14 9.92
C PRO A 42 30.04 33.67 10.29
N GLU A 43 31.16 33.33 10.93
CA GLU A 43 31.44 31.95 11.35
C GLU A 43 30.45 31.46 12.44
N ASP A 44 30.11 32.36 13.37
CA ASP A 44 29.14 32.11 14.43
C ASP A 44 27.73 31.92 13.85
N LEU A 45 27.41 32.59 12.74
CA LEU A 45 26.13 32.41 12.04
C LEU A 45 26.03 31.02 11.41
N GLU A 46 27.12 30.53 10.83
CA GLU A 46 27.16 29.18 10.26
C GLU A 46 27.02 28.11 11.36
N ALA A 47 27.67 28.31 12.52
CA ALA A 47 27.48 27.46 13.68
C ALA A 47 26.02 27.43 14.16
N ASN A 48 25.38 28.59 14.28
CA ASN A 48 23.96 28.69 14.64
C ASN A 48 23.05 27.99 13.61
N SER A 49 23.37 28.09 12.31
CA SER A 49 22.61 27.41 11.26
C SER A 49 22.68 25.88 11.41
N ARG A 50 23.85 25.34 11.78
CA ARG A 50 24.04 23.91 12.02
C ARG A 50 23.27 23.46 13.25
N GLU A 51 23.27 24.24 14.33
CA GLU A 51 22.45 23.96 15.52
C GLU A 51 20.95 23.97 15.20
N TYR A 52 20.50 24.93 14.39
CA TYR A 52 19.09 25.02 13.97
C TYR A 52 18.68 23.81 13.12
N ILE A 53 19.53 23.39 12.18
CA ILE A 53 19.30 22.18 11.38
C ILE A 53 19.27 20.94 12.27
N ALA A 54 20.18 20.85 13.25
CA ALA A 54 20.22 19.73 14.19
C ALA A 54 18.94 19.66 15.04
N ALA A 55 18.44 20.79 15.53
CA ALA A 55 17.18 20.87 16.26
C ALA A 55 15.98 20.40 15.41
N ILE A 56 15.92 20.79 14.13
CA ILE A 56 14.88 20.30 13.21
C ILE A 56 15.02 18.78 13.03
N GLN A 57 16.23 18.28 12.83
CA GLN A 57 16.47 16.84 12.64
C GLN A 57 16.08 16.03 13.87
N GLU A 58 16.41 16.49 15.07
CA GLU A 58 16.02 15.88 16.35
C GLU A 58 14.50 15.72 16.44
N VAL A 59 13.77 16.83 16.24
CA VAL A 59 12.29 16.83 16.31
C VAL A 59 11.67 15.95 15.21
N CYS A 60 12.24 15.96 14.00
CA CYS A 60 11.78 15.08 12.94
C CYS A 60 11.97 13.60 13.27
N GLU A 61 13.07 13.25 13.94
CA GLU A 61 13.38 11.86 14.33
C GLU A 61 12.46 11.34 15.42
N GLU A 62 12.03 12.21 16.34
CA GLU A 62 11.10 11.88 17.43
C GLU A 62 9.66 11.74 16.94
N ILE A 63 9.17 12.69 16.13
CA ILE A 63 7.74 12.78 15.79
C ILE A 63 7.42 11.99 14.53
N PHE A 64 8.26 12.08 13.49
CA PHE A 64 7.86 11.56 12.20
C PHE A 64 8.13 10.07 12.06
N PRO A 65 7.13 9.28 11.65
CA PRO A 65 7.35 7.89 11.34
C PRO A 65 8.29 7.79 10.14
N LYS A 66 9.38 7.03 10.31
CA LYS A 66 10.31 6.71 9.23
C LYS A 66 9.57 6.00 8.09
N ILE A 67 9.93 6.30 6.85
CA ILE A 67 9.43 5.55 5.70
C ILE A 67 9.94 4.12 5.83
N GLY A 68 9.05 3.23 6.22
CA GLY A 68 9.32 1.81 6.28
C GLY A 68 9.67 1.28 4.89
N GLN A 69 10.62 0.35 4.84
CA GLN A 69 10.81 -0.47 3.66
C GLN A 69 9.48 -1.15 3.32
N ARG A 70 9.10 -1.16 2.04
CA ARG A 70 7.91 -1.90 1.60
C ARG A 70 8.15 -3.36 1.97
N LYS A 71 7.46 -3.84 3.01
CA LYS A 71 7.52 -5.24 3.41
C LYS A 71 7.04 -6.06 2.22
N THR A 72 7.97 -6.69 1.50
CA THR A 72 7.63 -7.81 0.62
C THR A 72 7.07 -8.87 1.54
N LYS A 73 5.74 -9.03 1.53
CA LYS A 73 5.09 -10.12 2.26
C LYS A 73 5.83 -11.40 1.85
N ALA A 74 6.38 -12.11 2.83
CA ALA A 74 7.00 -13.40 2.57
C ALA A 74 5.97 -14.26 1.83
N ASN A 75 6.43 -14.93 0.78
CA ASN A 75 5.55 -15.82 0.04
C ASN A 75 5.07 -16.93 1.00
N PRO A 76 3.77 -17.32 0.96
CA PRO A 76 3.26 -18.41 1.78
C PRO A 76 4.04 -19.73 1.56
N PRO A 77 4.01 -20.69 2.51
CA PRO A 77 4.76 -21.94 2.39
C PRO A 77 4.44 -22.79 1.15
N TRP A 78 3.21 -22.68 0.64
CA TRP A 78 2.74 -23.37 -0.58
C TRP A 78 3.09 -22.61 -1.88
N TRP A 79 3.75 -21.46 -1.78
CA TRP A 79 4.04 -20.61 -2.92
C TRP A 79 5.34 -21.03 -3.60
N THR A 80 5.22 -21.75 -4.71
CA THR A 80 6.36 -22.30 -5.46
C THR A 80 7.05 -21.25 -6.34
N ALA A 81 8.26 -21.58 -6.81
CA ALA A 81 8.98 -20.78 -7.79
C ALA A 81 8.21 -20.68 -9.13
N GLU A 82 7.52 -21.76 -9.53
CA GLU A 82 6.68 -21.81 -10.72
C GLU A 82 5.51 -20.82 -10.63
N LEU A 83 4.81 -20.78 -9.50
CA LEU A 83 3.73 -19.80 -9.26
C LEU A 83 4.26 -18.36 -9.28
N SER A 84 5.49 -18.13 -8.80
CA SER A 84 6.15 -16.83 -8.88
C SER A 84 6.45 -16.42 -10.32
N ALA A 85 6.97 -17.35 -11.13
CA ALA A 85 7.24 -17.12 -12.54
C ALA A 85 5.95 -16.84 -13.32
N LEU A 86 4.92 -17.65 -13.10
CA LEU A 86 3.61 -17.50 -13.72
C LEU A 86 2.96 -16.15 -13.36
N LYS A 87 3.00 -15.76 -12.08
CA LYS A 87 2.51 -14.45 -11.63
C LYS A 87 3.25 -13.30 -12.32
N LYS A 88 4.58 -13.37 -12.45
CA LYS A 88 5.37 -12.34 -13.13
C LYS A 88 4.97 -12.23 -14.61
N ASP A 89 4.77 -13.35 -15.29
CA ASP A 89 4.37 -13.39 -16.69
C ASP A 89 2.96 -12.85 -16.91
N VAL A 90 1.99 -13.23 -16.06
CA VAL A 90 0.64 -12.67 -16.10
C VAL A 90 0.66 -11.15 -15.89
N LEU A 91 1.43 -10.66 -14.93
CA LEU A 91 1.57 -9.23 -14.69
C LEU A 91 2.22 -8.49 -15.86
N ARG A 92 3.23 -9.10 -16.50
CA ARG A 92 3.89 -8.57 -17.69
C ARG A 92 2.90 -8.45 -18.86
N LYS A 93 2.13 -9.50 -19.12
CA LYS A 93 1.07 -9.53 -20.14
C LYS A 93 -0.01 -8.48 -19.85
N LYS A 94 -0.50 -8.41 -18.60
CA LYS A 94 -1.47 -7.38 -18.17
C LYS A 94 -0.95 -5.95 -18.38
N ARG A 95 0.32 -5.69 -18.04
CA ARG A 95 0.95 -4.38 -18.25
C ARG A 95 1.03 -4.04 -19.74
N ARG A 96 1.41 -5.01 -20.60
CA ARG A 96 1.44 -4.82 -22.05
C ARG A 96 0.07 -4.44 -22.61
N ILE A 97 -1.00 -5.11 -22.19
CA ILE A 97 -2.38 -4.80 -22.62
C ILE A 97 -2.80 -3.39 -22.17
N ARG A 98 -2.49 -3.03 -20.91
CA ARG A 98 -2.83 -1.70 -20.37
C ARG A 98 -2.16 -0.58 -21.15
N ASN A 99 -0.89 -0.77 -21.48
CA ASN A 99 -0.03 0.22 -22.14
C ASN A 99 -0.11 0.18 -23.68
N ALA A 100 -0.83 -0.79 -24.27
CA ALA A 100 -1.01 -0.86 -25.71
C ALA A 100 -1.81 0.34 -26.24
N ALA A 101 -1.50 0.77 -27.47
CA ALA A 101 -2.23 1.85 -28.12
C ALA A 101 -3.72 1.48 -28.28
N PRO A 102 -4.67 2.44 -28.24
CA PRO A 102 -6.11 2.15 -28.31
C PRO A 102 -6.51 1.25 -29.50
N ARG A 103 -5.85 1.41 -30.66
CA ARG A 103 -6.08 0.59 -31.87
C ARG A 103 -5.65 -0.88 -31.71
N GLU A 104 -4.70 -1.17 -30.82
CA GLU A 104 -4.16 -2.51 -30.57
C GLU A 104 -4.86 -3.23 -29.41
N LYS A 105 -5.57 -2.50 -28.54
CA LYS A 105 -6.31 -3.08 -27.40
C LYS A 105 -7.37 -4.09 -27.85
N GLY A 106 -8.01 -3.88 -29.00
CA GLY A 106 -8.98 -4.81 -29.58
C GLY A 106 -8.37 -6.14 -30.04
N ARG A 107 -7.16 -6.12 -30.61
CA ARG A 107 -6.42 -7.33 -31.01
C ARG A 107 -5.79 -8.06 -29.81
N ASN A 108 -5.19 -7.32 -28.88
CA ASN A 108 -4.60 -7.90 -27.67
C ASN A 108 -5.62 -8.46 -26.66
N ARG A 109 -6.89 -8.00 -26.70
CA ARG A 109 -8.00 -8.60 -25.94
C ARG A 109 -8.49 -9.92 -26.53
N ARG A 110 -8.25 -10.19 -27.82
CA ARG A 110 -8.59 -11.44 -28.53
C ARG A 110 -7.51 -12.52 -28.46
N LEU A 111 -6.35 -12.22 -27.87
CA LEU A 111 -5.32 -13.24 -27.65
C LEU A 111 -5.77 -14.17 -26.50
N PRO A 112 -5.71 -15.50 -26.69
CA PRO A 112 -6.28 -16.47 -25.76
C PRO A 112 -5.34 -16.58 -24.57
N TYR A 113 -5.49 -15.70 -23.59
CA TYR A 113 -4.75 -15.79 -22.34
C TYR A 113 -5.66 -16.26 -21.23
N GLY A 114 -6.22 -17.48 -21.38
CA GLY A 114 -6.78 -18.30 -20.30
C GLY A 114 -7.63 -17.58 -19.26
N GLN A 115 -8.31 -16.50 -19.67
CA GLN A 115 -9.19 -15.73 -18.79
C GLN A 115 -10.54 -16.43 -18.74
N ASP A 116 -10.94 -17.06 -19.84
CA ASP A 116 -12.21 -17.76 -19.98
C ASP A 116 -12.21 -19.08 -19.21
N ASP A 117 -11.12 -19.85 -19.20
CA ASP A 117 -11.08 -21.15 -18.50
C ASP A 117 -11.09 -20.98 -16.96
N ILE A 118 -10.26 -20.08 -16.41
CA ILE A 118 -10.18 -19.88 -14.96
C ILE A 118 -11.45 -19.22 -14.39
N HIS A 119 -12.06 -18.26 -15.12
CA HIS A 119 -13.32 -17.66 -14.67
C HIS A 119 -14.54 -18.57 -14.93
N SER A 120 -14.54 -19.38 -15.99
CA SER A 120 -15.65 -20.29 -16.27
C SER A 120 -15.67 -21.46 -15.29
N GLU A 121 -14.54 -22.05 -14.93
CA GLU A 121 -14.50 -23.13 -13.92
C GLU A 121 -14.87 -22.63 -12.53
N SER A 122 -14.42 -21.43 -12.16
CA SER A 122 -14.82 -20.78 -10.91
C SER A 122 -16.35 -20.55 -10.84
N ARG A 123 -16.94 -20.03 -11.93
CA ARG A 123 -18.39 -19.83 -12.08
C ARG A 123 -19.16 -21.15 -12.08
N ASN A 124 -18.71 -22.14 -12.83
CA ASN A 124 -19.33 -23.46 -12.91
C ASN A 124 -19.28 -24.20 -11.56
N SER A 125 -18.21 -24.03 -10.78
CA SER A 125 -18.11 -24.61 -9.43
C SER A 125 -19.06 -23.94 -8.43
N THR A 126 -19.29 -22.63 -8.58
CA THR A 126 -20.20 -21.87 -7.70
C THR A 126 -21.67 -22.13 -8.05
N ASP A 127 -22.01 -22.24 -9.34
CA ASP A 127 -23.36 -22.62 -9.78
C ASP A 127 -23.70 -24.06 -9.37
N ARG A 128 -22.80 -25.03 -9.56
CA ARG A 128 -23.01 -26.42 -9.10
C ARG A 128 -23.14 -26.56 -7.57
N LYS A 129 -22.59 -25.60 -6.81
CA LYS A 129 -22.74 -25.55 -5.34
C LYS A 129 -24.07 -24.90 -4.95
N LEU A 130 -24.54 -23.93 -5.73
CA LEU A 130 -25.84 -23.30 -5.57
C LEU A 130 -26.98 -24.27 -5.92
N GLU A 131 -26.87 -25.01 -7.03
CA GLU A 131 -27.84 -26.03 -7.44
C GLU A 131 -28.04 -27.10 -6.35
N ARG A 132 -26.94 -27.63 -5.78
CA ARG A 132 -27.03 -28.56 -4.64
C ARG A 132 -27.73 -27.97 -3.42
N VAL A 133 -27.43 -26.71 -3.11
CA VAL A 133 -28.08 -26.01 -1.98
C VAL A 133 -29.57 -25.77 -2.24
N LEU A 134 -30.00 -25.60 -3.50
CA LEU A 134 -31.40 -25.42 -3.88
C LEU A 134 -32.18 -26.73 -3.89
N HIS A 135 -31.53 -27.86 -4.21
CA HIS A 135 -32.16 -29.18 -4.21
C HIS A 135 -32.34 -29.81 -2.81
N ASP A 136 -31.48 -29.48 -1.83
CA ASP A 136 -31.52 -30.02 -0.45
C ASP A 136 -32.34 -29.14 0.55
N GLN A 137 -33.50 -28.61 0.15
CA GLN A 137 -34.26 -27.65 0.98
C GLN A 137 -35.60 -28.20 1.50
N ASP A 138 -35.69 -28.33 2.84
CA ASP A 138 -36.96 -28.30 3.56
C ASP A 138 -37.41 -26.85 3.78
N LYS A 139 -38.73 -26.61 3.67
CA LYS A 139 -39.38 -25.29 3.53
C LYS A 139 -39.01 -24.25 4.59
N GLU A 140 -38.51 -24.65 5.76
CA GLU A 140 -38.14 -23.76 6.86
C GLU A 140 -36.72 -23.18 6.76
N SER A 141 -35.82 -23.80 5.99
CA SER A 141 -34.39 -23.41 5.96
C SER A 141 -33.95 -22.62 4.71
N MET A 142 -34.87 -22.32 3.77
CA MET A 142 -34.53 -21.73 2.46
C MET A 142 -33.69 -20.45 2.58
N TRP A 143 -34.12 -19.53 3.43
CA TRP A 143 -33.54 -18.19 3.50
C TRP A 143 -32.16 -18.19 4.15
N ASP A 144 -31.93 -19.04 5.14
CA ASP A 144 -30.69 -19.02 5.93
C ASP A 144 -29.48 -19.50 5.12
N LYS A 145 -29.67 -20.54 4.29
CA LYS A 145 -28.64 -21.04 3.37
C LYS A 145 -28.35 -20.04 2.24
N VAL A 146 -29.37 -19.39 1.67
CA VAL A 146 -29.23 -18.36 0.63
C VAL A 146 -28.46 -17.15 1.15
N TYR A 147 -28.81 -16.65 2.35
CA TYR A 147 -28.08 -15.54 2.97
C TYR A 147 -26.62 -15.88 3.26
N ARG A 148 -26.30 -17.12 3.61
CA ARG A 148 -24.92 -17.58 3.83
C ARG A 148 -24.06 -17.52 2.56
N VAL A 149 -24.63 -17.91 1.41
CA VAL A 149 -23.94 -17.85 0.11
C VAL A 149 -23.73 -16.40 -0.35
N ILE A 150 -24.73 -15.53 -0.16
CA ILE A 150 -24.63 -14.10 -0.50
C ILE A 150 -23.59 -13.39 0.39
N ARG A 151 -23.54 -13.73 1.68
CA ARG A 151 -22.57 -13.16 2.62
C ARG A 151 -21.13 -13.48 2.21
N ASN A 152 -20.85 -14.71 1.80
CA ASN A 152 -19.51 -15.11 1.37
C ASN A 152 -19.07 -14.41 0.07
N LYS A 153 -19.99 -14.18 -0.88
CA LYS A 153 -19.69 -13.41 -2.11
C LYS A 153 -19.26 -11.97 -1.83
N LYS A 154 -19.78 -11.35 -0.77
CA LYS A 154 -19.46 -9.95 -0.41
C LYS A 154 -18.04 -9.80 0.12
N VAL A 155 -17.48 -10.85 0.75
CA VAL A 155 -16.10 -10.87 1.28
C VAL A 155 -15.09 -10.94 0.13
N ASP A 156 -15.39 -11.70 -0.93
CA ASP A 156 -14.48 -11.84 -2.08
C ASP A 156 -14.37 -10.53 -2.90
N CYS A 157 -15.44 -9.73 -2.97
CA CYS A 157 -15.43 -8.45 -3.67
C CYS A 157 -14.66 -7.33 -2.96
N GLN A 158 -14.47 -7.40 -1.63
CA GLN A 158 -13.70 -6.40 -0.88
C GLN A 158 -12.18 -6.64 -0.91
N THR A 159 -11.73 -7.80 -1.40
CA THR A 159 -10.29 -8.15 -1.49
C THR A 159 -9.65 -7.69 -2.81
N HIS A 160 -10.42 -7.00 -3.66
CA HIS A 160 -9.97 -6.42 -4.92
C HIS A 160 -10.34 -4.93 -5.02
N CYS A 161 -9.75 -4.12 -4.14
CA CYS A 161 -9.47 -2.71 -4.39
C CYS A 161 -7.95 -2.50 -4.38
#